data_AF-A0A1H8K2M0-F1
#
_entry.id   AF-A0A1H8K2M0-F1
#
_cell.length_a   1.000
_cell.length_b   1.000
_cell.length_c   1.000
_cell.angle_alpha   90.00
_cell.angle_beta   90.00
_cell.angle_gamma   90.00
#
_symmetry.space_group_name_H-M   'P 1'
#
loop_
_entity.id
_entity.type
_entity.pdbx_description
1 polymer ?
#
loop_
_entity_poly.entity_id
_entity_poly.type
_entity_poly.pdbx_seq_one_letter_code
_entity_poly.pdbx_strand_id
1 'polypeptide(L)' 'MVELLFIAHEQACEAELAQLLAADLYAGQVPDTKALASRLAPRLMTLPKDVAVAHPSLASFDALLGASA' A
#
# COMPACT_ATOMS: atom_id res chain seq x y z
N MET A 1 -6.38 -20.96 0.56
CA MET A 1 -6.76 -19.68 -0.08
C MET A 1 -7.05 -18.54 0.89
N VAL A 2 -7.28 -18.74 2.20
CA VAL A 2 -7.60 -17.63 3.14
C VAL A 2 -6.37 -16.75 3.45
N GLU A 3 -5.18 -17.34 3.64
CA GLU A 3 -3.97 -16.58 3.96
C GLU A 3 -3.49 -15.67 2.81
N LEU A 4 -3.58 -16.12 1.55
CA LEU A 4 -3.17 -15.30 0.40
C LEU A 4 -4.05 -14.04 0.25
N LEU A 5 -5.36 -14.18 0.47
CA LEU A 5 -6.30 -13.06 0.43
C LEU A 5 -6.04 -12.08 1.59
N PHE A 6 -5.61 -12.58 2.74
CA PHE A 6 -5.23 -11.76 3.88
C PHE A 6 -3.96 -10.94 3.63
N ILE A 7 -2.94 -11.54 3.00
CA ILE A 7 -1.69 -10.86 2.62
C ILE A 7 -1.96 -9.71 1.64
N ALA A 8 -2.80 -9.95 0.63
CA ALA A 8 -3.25 -8.94 -0.32
C ALA A 8 -3.87 -7.72 0.39
N HIS A 9 -4.84 -7.99 1.28
CA HIS A 9 -5.64 -6.96 1.93
C HIS A 9 -4.85 -6.09 2.92
N GLU A 10 -4.02 -6.70 3.77
CA GLU A 10 -3.29 -5.96 4.82
C GLU A 10 -2.19 -5.03 4.26
N GLN A 11 -1.66 -5.35 3.07
CA GLN A 11 -0.48 -4.70 2.53
C GLN A 11 -0.77 -3.84 1.29
N ALA A 12 -2.01 -3.84 0.78
CA ALA A 12 -2.38 -3.25 -0.52
C ALA A 12 -1.38 -3.66 -1.64
N CYS A 13 -0.93 -4.92 -1.58
CA CYS A 13 0.18 -5.43 -2.39
C CYS A 13 -0.28 -6.38 -3.49
N GLU A 14 -1.56 -6.32 -3.89
CA GLU A 14 -2.21 -7.31 -4.76
C GLU A 14 -1.48 -7.50 -6.09
N ALA A 15 -0.98 -6.41 -6.69
CA ALA A 15 -0.23 -6.46 -7.94
C ALA A 15 1.12 -7.16 -7.78
N GLU A 16 1.86 -6.87 -6.71
CA GLU A 16 3.16 -7.50 -6.44
C GLU A 16 2.97 -8.98 -6.07
N LEU A 17 1.99 -9.28 -5.21
CA LEU A 17 1.63 -10.66 -4.85
C LEU A 17 1.28 -11.50 -6.08
N ALA A 18 0.50 -10.95 -7.02
CA ALA A 18 0.14 -11.64 -8.25
C ALA A 18 1.38 -11.98 -9.12
N GLN A 19 2.36 -11.06 -9.19
CA GLN A 19 3.60 -11.29 -9.93
C GLN A 19 4.46 -12.40 -9.30
N LEU A 20 4.57 -12.43 -7.97
CA LEU A 20 5.32 -13.47 -7.25
C LEU A 20 4.69 -14.85 -7.44
N LEU A 21 3.36 -14.91 -7.29
CA LEU A 21 2.62 -16.15 -7.50
C LEU A 21 2.77 -16.65 -8.95
N ALA A 22 2.71 -15.76 -9.94
CA ALA A 22 2.89 -16.14 -11.34
C ALA A 22 4.30 -16.71 -11.60
N ALA A 23 5.34 -16.15 -10.97
CA ALA A 23 6.71 -16.63 -11.10
C ALA A 23 6.88 -18.04 -10.49
N ASP A 24 6.35 -18.26 -9.28
CA ASP A 24 6.42 -19.57 -8.61
C ASP A 24 5.68 -20.65 -9.42
N LEU A 25 4.48 -20.32 -9.92
CA LEU A 25 3.69 -21.21 -10.76
C LEU A 25 4.40 -21.52 -12.10
N TYR A 26 5.04 -20.53 -12.72
CA TYR A 26 5.82 -20.75 -13.94
C TYR A 26 7.02 -21.68 -13.70
N ALA A 27 7.62 -21.63 -12.50
CA ALA A 27 8.68 -22.53 -12.08
C ALA A 27 8.19 -23.91 -11.58
N GLY A 28 6.87 -24.16 -11.61
CA GLY A 28 6.26 -25.40 -11.10
C GLY A 28 6.40 -25.56 -9.59
N GLN A 29 6.63 -24.46 -8.86
CA GLN A 29 6.77 -24.45 -7.42
C GLN A 29 5.44 -24.16 -6.74
N VAL A 30 5.28 -24.66 -5.52
CA VAL A 30 4.17 -24.29 -4.65
C VAL A 30 4.58 -23.02 -3.88
N PRO A 31 3.82 -21.91 -3.98
CA PRO A 31 4.18 -20.68 -3.28
C PRO A 31 4.13 -20.85 -1.76
N ASP A 32 5.15 -20.34 -1.07
CA ASP A 32 5.22 -20.31 0.39
C ASP A 32 4.57 -19.03 0.93
N THR A 33 3.43 -19.17 1.61
CA THR A 33 2.66 -18.04 2.15
C THR A 33 3.41 -17.24 3.22
N LYS A 34 4.29 -17.88 4.01
CA LYS A 34 5.08 -17.18 5.03
C LYS A 34 6.20 -16.35 4.42
N ALA A 35 6.87 -16.91 3.41
CA ALA A 35 7.91 -16.19 2.67
C ALA A 35 7.31 -14.98 1.93
N LEU A 36 6.15 -15.16 1.30
CA LEU A 36 5.41 -14.08 0.66
C LEU A 36 5.01 -12.99 1.66
N ALA A 37 4.42 -13.36 2.80
CA ALA A 37 4.02 -12.41 3.84
C ALA A 37 5.20 -11.59 4.38
N SER A 38 6.36 -12.24 4.62
CA SER A 38 7.56 -11.53 5.08
C SER A 38 8.13 -10.58 4.03
N ARG A 39 8.03 -10.92 2.75
CA ARG A 39 8.56 -10.11 1.64
C ARG A 39 7.67 -8.92 1.32
N LEU A 40 6.36 -9.10 1.46
CA LEU A 40 5.34 -8.08 1.21
C LEU A 40 5.01 -7.23 2.44
N ALA A 41 5.60 -7.53 3.60
CA ALA A 41 5.43 -6.74 4.81
C ALA A 41 5.83 -5.27 4.55
N PRO A 42 5.10 -4.30 5.13
CA PRO A 42 5.31 -2.91 4.81
C PRO A 42 6.63 -2.52 5.45
N ARG A 43 7.46 -1.81 4.68
CA ARG A 43 8.71 -1.29 5.24
C ARG A 43 8.35 -0.33 6.36
N LEU A 44 8.67 -0.73 7.59
CA LEU A 44 8.57 0.15 8.76
C LEU A 44 9.61 1.25 8.59
N MET A 45 9.21 2.33 7.93
CA MET A 45 10.00 3.54 7.86
C MET A 45 9.81 4.28 9.18
N THR A 46 10.91 4.64 9.83
CA THR A 46 10.85 5.60 10.93
C THR A 46 10.44 6.94 10.36
N LEU A 47 9.15 7.25 10.49
CA LEU A 47 8.60 8.55 10.15
C LEU A 47 9.21 9.62 11.08
N PRO A 48 9.57 10.80 10.55
CA PRO A 48 9.95 11.91 11.40
C PRO A 48 8.79 12.25 12.35
N LYS A 49 9.09 12.40 13.64
CA LYS A 49 8.06 12.66 14.66
C LYS A 49 7.35 13.99 14.43
N ASP A 50 8.08 14.98 13.93
CA ASP A 50 7.63 16.37 13.86
C ASP A 50 7.75 16.92 12.42
N VAL A 51 6.89 16.45 11.51
CA VAL A 51 6.71 17.08 10.21
C VAL A 51 5.72 18.22 10.35
N ALA A 52 6.22 19.46 10.37
CA ALA A 52 5.37 20.64 10.38
C ALA A 52 4.62 20.76 9.04
N VAL A 53 3.32 20.48 9.03
CA VAL A 53 2.45 20.71 7.88
C VAL A 53 1.81 22.09 8.02
N ALA A 54 2.14 22.99 7.11
CA ALA A 54 1.49 24.30 7.05
C ALA A 54 0.06 24.10 6.52
N HIS A 55 -0.93 24.31 7.38
CA HIS A 55 -2.34 24.26 6.97
C HIS A 55 -2.70 25.57 6.25
N PRO A 56 -3.37 25.50 5.08
CA PRO A 56 -3.89 26.69 4.44
C PRO A 56 -4.95 27.36 5.33
N SER A 57 -5.11 28.67 5.17
CA SER A 57 -6.25 29.39 5.77
C SER A 57 -7.56 28.80 5.29
N LEU A 58 -8.57 28.73 6.16
CA LEU A 58 -9.92 28.26 5.80
C LEU A 58 -10.52 29.07 4.65
N ALA A 59 -10.20 30.37 4.55
CA ALA A 59 -10.64 31.24 3.45
C ALA A 59 -10.15 30.77 2.06
N SER A 60 -9.11 29.93 2.01
CA SER A 60 -8.61 29.36 0.75
C SER A 60 -9.63 28.40 0.13
N PHE A 61 -10.48 27.74 0.93
CA PHE A 61 -11.56 26.89 0.43
C PHE A 61 -12.66 27.74 -0.22
N ASP A 62 -13.03 28.86 0.40
CA ASP A 62 -14.03 29.79 -0.15
C ASP A 62 -13.58 30.37 -1.49
N ALA A 63 -12.29 30.68 -1.63
CA ALA A 63 -11.72 31.15 -2.89
C ALA A 63 -11.79 30.11 -4.02
N LEU A 64 -11.62 28.82 -3.71
CA LEU A 64 -11.77 27.73 -4.68
C LEU A 64 -13.22 27.55 -5.13
N LEU A 65 -14.18 27.74 -4.22
CA LEU A 65 -15.61 27.68 -4.53
C LEU A 65 -16.05 28.91 -5.34
N GLY A 66 -15.58 30.10 -4.97
CA GLY A 66 -15.88 31.35 -5.68
C GLY A 66 -15.28 31.44 -7.08
N ALA A 67 -14.20 30.72 -7.37
CA ALA A 67 -13.58 30.66 -8.70
C ALA A 67 -14.35 29.77 -9.70
N SER A 68 -15.40 29.08 -9.26
CA SER A 68 -16.25 28.20 -10.09
C SER A 68 -17.58 28.82 -10.53
N ALA A 69 -17.77 30.13 -10.30
CA ALA A 69 -18.91 30.93 -10.77
C ALA A 69 -18.50 31.90 -11.87
#